data_AF-A0A7V0S0F1-F1
#
_entry.id   AF-A0A7V0S0F1-F1
#
_cell.length_a   1.000
_cell.length_b   1.000
_cell.length_c   1.000
_cell.angle_alpha   90.00
_cell.angle_beta   90.00
_cell.angle_gamma   90.00
#
_symmetry.space_group_name_H-M   'P 1'
#
loop_
_entity.id
_entity.type
_entity.pdbx_description
1 polymer ?
#
loop_
_entity_poly.entity_id
_entity_poly.type
_entity_poly.pdbx_seq_one_letter_code
_entity_poly.pdbx_strand_id
1 'polypeptide(L)'
;MTNHNFKTLVAMALLATLTSCQEKASEKSEPITPDTELTAQEIANGRLTPEVLWKFGRIGTTQVSPDAQTVLFTVTRYSMDANKGVTNIYTIPVAGGEPTELTGNETNDFSPQWRPDGQRIGFLSTRSGDTQLWEMSIDGTNPMQVTKVEGGINSFAYAPSGDRIM
;
A
#
# COMPACT_ATOMS: atom_id res chain seq x y z
N MET A 1 -69.36 10.93 28.08
CA MET A 1 -70.05 9.67 27.76
C MET A 1 -69.78 9.36 26.30
N THR A 2 -68.92 8.37 26.13
CA THR A 2 -68.37 7.81 24.89
C THR A 2 -69.45 7.12 24.06
N ASN A 3 -69.41 7.26 22.73
CA ASN A 3 -70.10 6.32 21.85
C ASN A 3 -69.23 5.93 20.65
N HIS A 4 -69.38 4.65 20.30
CA HIS A 4 -68.57 3.85 19.39
C HIS A 4 -68.41 4.43 17.97
N ASN A 5 -67.21 4.26 17.39
CA ASN A 5 -67.04 4.20 15.94
C ASN A 5 -66.29 2.92 15.56
N PHE A 6 -67.05 2.01 14.96
CA PHE A 6 -66.61 0.75 14.37
C PHE A 6 -66.35 0.99 12.89
N LYS A 7 -65.09 0.95 12.44
CA LYS A 7 -64.72 0.72 11.04
C LYS A 7 -63.43 -0.07 10.95
N THR A 8 -63.57 -1.34 10.61
CA THR A 8 -62.51 -2.23 10.13
C THR A 8 -62.37 -2.04 8.62
N LEU A 9 -61.17 -1.84 8.07
CA LEU A 9 -60.56 -2.69 7.03
C LEU A 9 -59.25 -2.09 6.46
N VAL A 10 -58.21 -2.92 6.51
CA VAL A 10 -57.11 -3.11 5.55
C VAL A 10 -56.14 -1.94 5.31
N ALA A 11 -54.95 -2.06 5.91
CA ALA A 11 -53.72 -1.51 5.34
C ALA A 11 -52.76 -2.69 5.07
N MET A 12 -52.51 -2.92 3.79
CA MET A 12 -51.63 -3.95 3.24
C MET A 12 -50.18 -3.58 3.58
N ALA A 13 -49.49 -4.41 4.38
CA ALA A 13 -48.08 -4.20 4.68
C ALA A 13 -47.23 -4.65 3.47
N LEU A 14 -46.69 -3.68 2.71
CA LEU A 14 -45.59 -3.95 1.78
C LEU A 14 -44.29 -4.01 2.59
N LEU A 15 -43.75 -5.22 2.79
CA LEU A 15 -42.35 -5.40 3.16
C LEU A 15 -41.49 -5.10 1.92
N ALA A 16 -40.93 -3.89 1.85
CA ALA A 16 -39.79 -3.63 0.98
C ALA A 16 -38.53 -4.13 1.70
N THR A 17 -38.09 -5.35 1.38
CA THR A 17 -36.74 -5.78 1.74
C THR A 17 -35.76 -4.97 0.91
N LEU A 18 -35.27 -3.86 1.47
CA LEU A 18 -34.07 -3.22 0.97
C LEU A 18 -32.93 -4.19 1.25
N THR A 19 -32.54 -4.97 0.25
CA THR A 19 -31.22 -5.60 0.18
C THR A 19 -30.21 -4.49 0.31
N SER A 20 -29.76 -4.27 1.55
CA SER A 20 -28.58 -3.49 1.87
C SER A 20 -27.42 -4.13 1.12
N CYS A 21 -27.00 -3.50 0.02
CA CYS A 21 -25.64 -3.70 -0.47
C CYS A 21 -24.74 -3.13 0.62
N GLN A 22 -24.32 -3.99 1.56
CA GLN A 22 -23.20 -3.70 2.42
C GLN A 22 -21.98 -3.67 1.51
N GLU A 23 -21.64 -2.48 1.03
CA GLU A 23 -20.29 -2.18 0.57
C GLU A 23 -19.38 -2.59 1.74
N LYS A 24 -18.60 -3.66 1.56
CA LYS A 24 -17.58 -4.04 2.54
C LYS A 24 -16.65 -2.84 2.66
N ALA A 25 -16.83 -2.04 3.69
CA ALA A 25 -15.85 -1.06 4.09
C ALA A 25 -14.54 -1.82 4.26
N SER A 26 -13.56 -1.55 3.39
CA SER A 26 -12.21 -2.05 3.56
C SER A 26 -11.75 -1.59 4.94
N GLU A 27 -11.62 -2.51 5.90
CA GLU A 27 -10.97 -2.22 7.17
C GLU A 27 -9.59 -1.67 6.84
N LYS A 28 -9.37 -0.39 7.15
CA LYS A 28 -8.08 0.26 6.96
C LYS A 28 -7.10 -0.47 7.86
N SER A 29 -6.11 -1.14 7.29
CA SER A 29 -5.10 -1.86 8.07
C SER A 29 -4.40 -0.90 9.02
N GLU A 30 -4.30 -1.28 10.29
CA GLU A 30 -3.46 -0.54 11.23
C GLU A 30 -2.00 -0.53 10.73
N PRO A 31 -1.27 0.60 10.89
CA PRO A 31 0.13 0.68 10.50
C PRO A 31 0.95 -0.41 11.20
N ILE A 32 1.79 -1.10 10.44
CA ILE A 32 2.76 -2.03 11.02
C ILE A 32 3.91 -1.20 11.61
N THR A 33 4.38 -1.57 12.79
CA THR A 33 5.60 -1.01 13.39
C THR A 33 6.69 -2.08 13.33
N PRO A 34 7.58 -2.04 12.32
CA PRO A 34 8.67 -3.00 12.23
C PRO A 34 9.71 -2.73 13.32
N ASP A 35 10.32 -3.79 13.85
CA ASP A 35 11.48 -3.67 14.73
C ASP A 35 12.71 -3.47 13.85
N THR A 36 13.37 -2.32 13.97
CA THR A 36 14.47 -1.93 13.07
C THR A 36 15.75 -1.54 13.78
N GLU A 37 15.71 -1.40 15.11
CA GLU A 37 16.83 -0.88 15.88
C GLU A 37 17.59 -2.01 16.58
N LEU A 38 18.90 -2.06 16.31
CA LEU A 38 19.80 -2.93 17.04
C LEU A 38 20.10 -2.32 18.42
N THR A 39 19.94 -3.12 19.46
CA THR A 39 20.36 -2.76 20.82
C THR A 39 21.88 -2.72 20.92
N ALA A 40 22.41 -1.95 21.88
CA ALA A 40 23.84 -1.89 22.14
C ALA A 40 24.44 -3.28 22.44
N GLN A 41 23.68 -4.16 23.09
CA GLN A 41 24.12 -5.52 23.39
C GLN A 41 24.20 -6.40 22.14
N GLU A 42 23.24 -6.30 21.22
CA GLU A 42 23.28 -7.03 19.95
C GLU A 42 24.49 -6.61 19.10
N ILE A 43 24.77 -5.30 19.06
CA ILE A 43 25.95 -4.74 18.37
C ILE A 43 27.24 -5.26 19.02
N ALA A 44 27.35 -5.16 20.35
CA ALA A 44 28.55 -5.59 21.09
C ALA A 44 28.82 -7.09 20.95
N ASN A 45 27.77 -7.91 20.89
CA ASN A 45 27.90 -9.36 20.71
C ASN A 45 28.31 -9.75 19.28
N GLY A 46 28.03 -8.92 18.28
CA GLY A 46 28.38 -9.16 16.87
C GLY A 46 27.76 -10.42 16.26
N ARG A 47 26.77 -11.04 16.92
CA ARG A 47 26.17 -12.31 16.51
C ARG A 47 24.86 -12.06 15.76
N LEU A 48 24.79 -12.52 14.52
CA LEU A 48 23.58 -12.47 13.69
C LEU A 48 22.60 -13.59 14.09
N THR A 49 21.91 -13.41 15.22
CA THR A 49 20.83 -14.29 15.64
C THR A 49 19.63 -14.14 14.70
N PRO A 50 18.68 -15.08 14.66
CA PRO A 50 17.44 -14.91 13.89
C PRO A 50 16.73 -13.58 14.20
N GLU A 51 16.65 -13.19 15.48
CA GLU A 51 16.02 -11.95 15.94
C GLU A 51 16.74 -10.72 15.37
N VAL A 52 18.08 -10.69 15.48
CA VAL A 52 18.91 -9.63 14.87
C VAL A 52 18.74 -9.60 13.35
N LEU A 53 18.70 -10.77 12.70
CA LEU A 53 18.49 -10.87 11.27
C LEU A 53 17.13 -10.33 10.83
N TRP A 54 16.07 -10.42 11.66
CA TRP A 54 14.75 -9.89 11.32
C TRP A 54 14.68 -8.35 11.34
N LYS A 55 15.57 -7.69 12.08
CA LYS A 55 15.63 -6.22 12.17
C LYS A 55 16.18 -5.54 10.91
N PHE A 56 16.88 -6.27 10.05
CA PHE A 56 17.40 -5.72 8.80
C PHE A 56 16.29 -5.57 7.75
N GLY A 57 16.32 -4.46 7.00
CA GLY A 57 15.50 -4.31 5.81
C GLY A 57 15.94 -5.26 4.69
N ARG A 58 14.98 -5.87 3.98
CA ARG A 58 15.24 -6.64 2.76
C ARG A 58 15.13 -5.69 1.57
N ILE A 59 16.24 -5.45 0.88
CA ILE A 59 16.25 -4.67 -0.35
C ILE A 59 15.66 -5.52 -1.48
N GLY A 60 14.68 -4.98 -2.18
CA GLY A 60 14.02 -5.64 -3.30
C GLY A 60 14.32 -4.98 -4.64
N THR A 61 13.28 -4.75 -5.43
CA THR A 61 13.34 -4.08 -6.75
C THR A 61 14.25 -2.86 -6.69
N THR A 62 15.12 -2.66 -7.69
CA THR A 62 16.03 -1.51 -7.81
C THR A 62 16.01 -0.99 -9.25
N GLN A 63 15.92 0.33 -9.43
CA GLN A 63 15.94 0.99 -10.73
C GLN A 63 16.60 2.36 -10.66
N VAL A 64 17.42 2.69 -11.64
CA VAL A 64 17.99 4.04 -11.80
C VAL A 64 16.99 4.93 -12.53
N SER A 65 16.87 6.19 -12.13
CA SER A 65 16.02 7.20 -12.77
C SER A 65 16.45 7.47 -14.21
N PRO A 66 15.53 7.93 -15.08
CA PRO A 66 15.87 8.23 -16.48
C PRO A 66 17.01 9.25 -16.66
N ASP A 67 17.18 10.18 -15.71
CA ASP A 67 18.26 11.18 -15.66
C ASP A 67 19.55 10.68 -14.99
N ALA A 68 19.58 9.42 -14.56
CA ALA A 68 20.70 8.77 -13.87
C ALA A 68 21.15 9.41 -12.55
N GLN A 69 20.30 10.20 -11.88
CA GLN A 69 20.65 10.86 -10.62
C GLN A 69 20.15 10.13 -9.36
N THR A 70 19.10 9.31 -9.48
CA THR A 70 18.39 8.73 -8.33
C THR A 70 18.17 7.24 -8.51
N VAL A 71 18.37 6.46 -7.45
CA VAL A 71 18.00 5.04 -7.39
C VAL A 71 16.68 4.90 -6.66
N LEU A 72 15.72 4.25 -7.28
CA LEU A 72 14.44 3.82 -6.71
C LEU A 72 14.57 2.38 -6.25
N PHE A 73 14.11 2.09 -5.04
CA PHE A 73 14.17 0.73 -4.51
C PHE A 73 13.07 0.43 -3.50
N THR A 74 12.87 -0.84 -3.18
CA THR A 74 11.96 -1.25 -2.10
C THR A 74 12.72 -1.77 -0.89
N VAL A 75 12.18 -1.53 0.30
CA VAL A 75 12.65 -2.16 1.53
C VAL A 75 11.48 -2.86 2.20
N THR A 76 11.59 -4.18 2.41
CA THR A 76 10.65 -4.93 3.22
C THR A 76 11.18 -5.06 4.65
N ARG A 77 10.38 -4.66 5.63
CA ARG A 77 10.68 -4.83 7.06
C ARG A 77 9.62 -5.68 7.73
N TYR A 78 9.97 -6.30 8.85
CA TYR A 78 9.11 -7.26 9.55
C TYR A 78 8.80 -6.80 10.97
N SER A 79 7.56 -6.98 11.38
CA SER A 79 7.15 -6.93 12.78
C SER A 79 6.93 -8.38 13.23
N MET A 80 7.74 -8.83 14.19
CA MET A 80 7.59 -10.17 14.77
C MET A 80 6.29 -10.28 15.59
N ASP A 81 5.95 -9.22 16.34
CA ASP A 81 4.74 -9.17 17.15
C ASP A 81 3.47 -9.26 16.29
N ALA A 82 3.44 -8.55 15.17
CA ALA A 82 2.32 -8.62 14.23
C ALA A 82 2.39 -9.85 13.31
N ASN A 83 3.52 -10.57 13.29
CA ASN A 83 3.84 -11.62 12.33
C ASN A 83 3.57 -11.20 10.87
N LYS A 84 3.98 -9.97 10.52
CA LYS A 84 3.71 -9.34 9.21
C LYS A 84 4.95 -8.62 8.69
N GLY A 85 5.06 -8.61 7.36
CA GLY A 85 5.99 -7.77 6.63
C GLY A 85 5.28 -6.56 6.01
N VAL A 86 6.00 -5.45 5.90
CA VAL A 86 5.57 -4.26 5.15
C VAL A 86 6.65 -3.87 4.16
N THR A 87 6.26 -3.61 2.92
CA THR A 87 7.17 -3.17 1.86
C THR A 87 6.89 -1.71 1.53
N ASN A 88 7.96 -0.91 1.57
CA ASN A 88 7.93 0.52 1.33
C ASN A 88 8.86 0.90 0.20
N ILE A 89 8.54 1.98 -0.50
CA ILE A 89 9.31 2.50 -1.63
C ILE A 89 10.23 3.59 -1.12
N TYR A 90 11.49 3.54 -1.54
CA TYR A 90 12.55 4.47 -1.18
C TYR A 90 13.26 5.01 -2.41
N THR A 91 13.88 6.17 -2.25
CA THR A 91 14.86 6.69 -3.19
C THR A 91 16.17 7.04 -2.49
N ILE A 92 17.27 7.04 -3.24
CA ILE A 92 18.58 7.49 -2.77
C ILE A 92 19.34 8.12 -3.95
N PRO A 93 20.15 9.18 -3.76
CA PRO A 93 21.01 9.67 -4.82
C PRO A 93 21.97 8.59 -5.30
N VAL A 94 22.27 8.57 -6.61
CA VAL A 94 23.27 7.65 -7.20
C VAL A 94 24.66 7.89 -6.60
N ALA A 95 24.97 9.12 -6.20
CA ALA A 95 26.20 9.47 -5.49
C ALA A 95 26.28 8.90 -4.05
N GLY A 96 25.20 8.28 -3.55
CA GLY A 96 25.04 7.86 -2.16
C GLY A 96 24.51 8.99 -1.27
N GLY A 97 24.26 8.65 0.00
CA GLY A 97 23.68 9.55 0.99
C GLY A 97 22.57 8.88 1.77
N GLU A 98 21.70 9.70 2.37
CA GLU A 98 20.56 9.20 3.13
C GLU A 98 19.39 8.84 2.20
N PRO A 99 18.76 7.66 2.38
CA PRO A 99 17.58 7.30 1.62
C PRO A 99 16.35 8.08 2.10
N THR A 100 15.47 8.43 1.15
CA THR A 100 14.16 9.05 1.42
C THR A 100 13.06 8.01 1.27
N GLU A 101 12.24 7.84 2.29
CA GLU A 101 11.03 7.01 2.25
C GLU A 101 9.91 7.75 1.51
N LEU A 102 9.33 7.12 0.49
CA LEU A 102 8.26 7.70 -0.31
C LEU A 102 6.87 7.19 0.09
N THR A 103 6.78 6.02 0.74
CA THR A 103 5.51 5.44 1.19
C THR A 103 5.61 4.91 2.61
N GLY A 104 4.55 5.05 3.40
CA GLY A 104 4.53 4.67 4.83
C GLY A 104 4.01 3.26 5.12
N ASN A 105 4.05 2.86 6.40
CA ASN A 105 3.84 1.46 6.83
C ASN A 105 2.37 0.99 6.93
N GLU A 106 1.44 1.69 6.28
CA GLU A 106 0.00 1.35 6.33
C GLU A 106 -0.34 0.16 5.42
N THR A 107 0.38 0.02 4.30
CA THR A 107 0.05 -0.88 3.20
C THR A 107 1.32 -1.45 2.55
N ASN A 108 1.19 -2.49 1.75
CA ASN A 108 2.32 -2.97 0.95
C ASN A 108 2.38 -2.21 -0.37
N ASP A 109 3.49 -1.52 -0.60
CA ASP A 109 3.80 -0.80 -1.83
C ASP A 109 5.06 -1.40 -2.49
N PHE A 110 4.90 -1.95 -3.69
CA PHE A 110 5.93 -2.78 -4.32
C PHE A 110 5.97 -2.67 -5.85
N SER A 111 6.94 -3.32 -6.47
CA SER A 111 7.21 -3.25 -7.91
C SER A 111 7.26 -1.83 -8.49
N PRO A 112 7.95 -0.86 -7.84
CA PRO A 112 7.96 0.51 -8.31
C PRO A 112 8.72 0.63 -9.64
N GLN A 113 8.24 1.49 -10.54
CA GLN A 113 8.89 1.81 -11.81
C GLN A 113 8.87 3.32 -12.03
N TRP A 114 9.99 3.87 -12.52
CA TRP A 114 9.99 5.22 -13.04
C TRP A 114 9.09 5.29 -14.27
N ARG A 115 8.23 6.29 -14.33
CA ARG A 115 7.58 6.64 -15.58
C ARG A 115 8.66 7.14 -16.56
N PRO A 116 8.60 6.83 -17.87
CA PRO A 116 9.66 7.19 -18.82
C PRO A 116 9.99 8.68 -18.90
N ASP A 117 9.03 9.55 -18.55
CA ASP A 117 9.24 11.00 -18.50
C ASP A 117 9.99 11.49 -17.25
N GLY A 118 10.28 10.61 -16.29
CA GLY A 118 10.97 10.91 -15.05
C GLY A 118 10.18 11.74 -14.04
N GLN A 119 8.88 12.00 -14.28
CA GLN A 119 8.08 12.88 -13.43
C GLN A 119 7.22 12.16 -12.40
N ARG A 120 7.05 10.84 -12.56
CA ARG A 120 6.23 10.02 -11.66
C ARG A 120 6.83 8.64 -11.44
N ILE A 121 6.35 8.00 -10.39
CA ILE A 121 6.61 6.61 -10.06
C ILE A 121 5.28 5.86 -10.12
N GLY A 122 5.22 4.84 -10.97
CA GLY A 122 4.16 3.83 -10.91
C GLY A 122 4.54 2.73 -9.92
N PHE A 123 3.57 2.16 -9.22
CA PHE A 123 3.82 1.08 -8.26
C PHE A 123 2.54 0.29 -7.96
N LEU A 124 2.68 -0.92 -7.45
CA LEU A 124 1.56 -1.74 -6.99
C LEU A 124 1.30 -1.50 -5.51
N SER A 125 0.03 -1.37 -5.14
CA SER A 125 -0.37 -1.14 -3.75
C SER A 125 -1.63 -1.89 -3.36
N THR A 126 -1.66 -2.39 -2.12
CA THR A 126 -2.84 -3.02 -1.50
C THR A 126 -3.76 -2.02 -0.79
N ARG A 127 -3.52 -0.71 -0.92
CA ARG A 127 -4.23 0.32 -0.14
C ARG A 127 -5.72 0.46 -0.41
N SER A 128 -6.21 -0.10 -1.51
CA SER A 128 -7.62 -0.18 -1.88
C SER A 128 -8.26 -1.54 -1.60
N GLY A 129 -7.59 -2.42 -0.83
CA GLY A 129 -7.99 -3.81 -0.61
C GLY A 129 -7.25 -4.76 -1.54
N ASP A 130 -7.69 -4.86 -2.79
CA ASP A 130 -6.96 -5.62 -3.82
C ASP A 130 -5.72 -4.84 -4.30
N THR A 131 -4.71 -5.56 -4.79
CA THR A 131 -3.52 -4.96 -5.41
C THR A 131 -3.91 -4.20 -6.67
N GLN A 132 -3.61 -2.92 -6.73
CA GLN A 132 -3.87 -2.06 -7.89
C GLN A 132 -2.62 -1.31 -8.31
N LEU A 133 -2.60 -0.80 -9.53
CA LEU A 133 -1.61 0.18 -9.98
C LEU A 133 -1.94 1.54 -9.41
N TRP A 134 -0.91 2.18 -8.86
CA TRP A 134 -0.92 3.54 -8.38
C TRP A 134 0.21 4.33 -9.02
N GLU A 135 0.02 5.63 -9.13
CA GLU A 135 1.07 6.58 -9.47
C GLU A 135 1.22 7.61 -8.36
N MET A 136 2.45 8.11 -8.18
CA MET A 136 2.75 9.25 -7.32
C MET A 136 3.80 10.15 -7.97
N SER A 137 3.92 11.38 -7.48
CA SER A 137 5.04 12.27 -7.78
C SER A 137 6.36 11.64 -7.32
N ILE A 138 7.49 12.06 -7.91
CA ILE A 138 8.83 11.53 -7.55
C ILE A 138 9.24 11.76 -6.09
N ASP A 139 8.61 12.72 -5.42
CA ASP A 139 8.80 13.05 -4.00
C ASP A 139 7.84 12.27 -3.07
N GLY A 140 7.08 11.32 -3.61
CA GLY A 140 6.09 10.52 -2.87
C GLY A 140 4.73 11.19 -2.70
N THR A 141 4.55 12.44 -3.13
CA THR A 141 3.28 13.15 -2.99
C THR A 141 2.26 12.77 -4.06
N ASN A 142 1.01 13.19 -3.85
CA ASN A 142 -0.11 13.04 -4.80
C ASN A 142 -0.35 11.59 -5.29
N PRO A 143 -0.44 10.59 -4.41
CA PRO A 143 -0.74 9.22 -4.81
C PRO A 143 -2.15 9.13 -5.44
N MET A 144 -2.24 8.49 -6.59
CA MET A 144 -3.47 8.30 -7.35
C MET A 144 -3.61 6.85 -7.82
N GLN A 145 -4.79 6.28 -7.63
CA GLN A 145 -5.13 4.97 -8.14
C GLN A 145 -5.35 5.02 -9.65
N VAL A 146 -4.63 4.21 -10.42
CA VAL A 146 -4.73 4.14 -11.88
C VAL A 146 -5.70 3.04 -12.31
N THR A 147 -5.72 1.91 -11.60
CA THR A 147 -6.57 0.76 -11.96
C THR A 147 -7.60 0.43 -10.88
N LYS A 148 -8.74 -0.11 -11.31
CA LYS A 148 -9.81 -0.64 -10.46
C LYS A 148 -10.28 -1.99 -11.00
N VAL A 149 -9.38 -2.97 -11.00
CA VAL A 149 -9.64 -4.31 -11.54
C VAL A 149 -10.08 -5.24 -10.42
N GLU A 150 -11.22 -5.90 -10.58
CA GLU A 150 -11.70 -6.92 -9.62
C GLU A 150 -10.69 -8.06 -9.49
N GLY A 151 -10.30 -8.42 -8.25
CA GLY A 151 -9.27 -9.42 -7.99
C GLY A 151 -7.83 -8.90 -8.12
N GLY A 152 -7.67 -7.64 -8.49
CA GLY A 152 -6.38 -6.96 -8.54
C GLY A 152 -5.53 -7.25 -9.78
N ILE A 153 -4.34 -6.67 -9.79
CA ILE A 153 -3.31 -6.89 -10.79
C ILE A 153 -2.01 -7.33 -10.11
N ASN A 154 -1.18 -8.08 -10.85
CA ASN A 154 0.07 -8.64 -10.31
C ASN A 154 1.34 -7.98 -10.86
N SER A 155 1.24 -7.29 -11.99
CA SER A 155 2.36 -6.64 -12.66
C SER A 155 1.86 -5.49 -13.53
N PHE A 156 2.78 -4.59 -13.87
CA PHE A 156 2.59 -3.59 -14.91
C PHE A 156 3.95 -3.23 -15.53
N ALA A 157 3.93 -2.63 -16.71
CA ALA A 157 5.09 -2.00 -17.32
C ALA A 157 4.71 -0.75 -18.11
N TYR A 158 5.49 0.33 -18.01
CA TYR A 158 5.37 1.44 -18.94
C TYR A 158 5.96 1.09 -20.30
N ALA A 159 5.26 1.45 -21.38
CA ALA A 159 5.87 1.46 -22.71
C ALA A 159 7.03 2.47 -22.73
N PRO A 160 8.12 2.25 -23.49
CA PRO A 160 9.24 3.19 -23.57
C PRO A 160 8.84 4.60 -24.01
N SER A 161 7.80 4.71 -24.82
CA SER A 161 7.18 5.97 -25.26
C SER A 161 6.40 6.71 -24.17
N GLY A 162 6.05 6.04 -23.08
CA GLY A 162 5.26 6.59 -21.96
C GLY A 162 3.77 6.77 -22.24
N ASP A 163 3.29 6.42 -23.44
CA ASP A 163 1.88 6.60 -23.85
C ASP A 163 0.98 5.43 -23.43
N ARG A 164 1.54 4.33 -22.94
CA ARG A 164 0.82 3.09 -22.59
C ARG A 164 1.40 2.41 -21.36
N ILE A 165 0.53 1.65 -20.68
CA ILE A 165 0.87 0.74 -19.59
C ILE A 165 0.38 -0.65 -19.99
N MET A 166 1.21 -1.68 -19.79
CA MET A 166 0.96 -3.09 -20.11
C MET A 166 0.86 -3.94 -18.85
#